data_AF-A0A9P3FJ52-F1
#
_entry.id   AF-A0A9P3FJ52-F1
#
_cell.length_a   1.000
_cell.length_b   1.000
_cell.length_c   1.000
_cell.angle_alpha   90.00
_cell.angle_beta   90.00
_cell.angle_gamma   90.00
#
_symmetry.space_group_name_H-M   'P 1'
#
loop_
_entity.id
_entity.type
_entity.pdbx_description
1 polymer ?
#
loop_
_entity_poly.entity_id
_entity_poly.type
_entity_poly.pdbx_seq_one_letter_code
_entity_poly.pdbx_strand_id
1 'polypeptide(L)'
;MTREQHFHNPPLQDDMASGVAESDSIPPLLRLPAELRDEIYRLATLMAPETWALAMTFNKCPDEPPLLFVNRQIRAEASSIYYKQNNFIFQIRNLDARTYISWCQASLTQRLTANVRLNLIYEPLLQHPEHFRDPLSGPGQKVFVPEERQLWPNLMFWLENYYLRRCLGVPNVEKDYLGAAFSNTAAALFDTVGRLGKGHNMSWEQVKDVLEPMQRALGSANSAWLGFIKYD
;
A
#
# COMPACT_ATOMS: atom_id res chain seq x y z
N MET A 1 -5.33 56.71 22.12
CA MET A 1 -4.03 56.46 22.79
C MET A 1 -3.29 55.42 21.97
N THR A 2 -2.59 55.90 20.93
CA THR A 2 -1.87 55.10 19.93
C THR A 2 -0.42 54.99 20.37
N ARG A 3 0.05 53.77 20.61
CA ARG A 3 1.40 53.48 21.11
C ARG A 3 2.31 53.19 19.92
N GLU A 4 3.05 54.19 19.49
CA GLU A 4 4.09 54.06 18.46
C GLU A 4 5.26 53.23 19.02
N GLN A 5 5.50 52.05 18.46
CA GLN A 5 6.65 51.21 18.75
C GLN A 5 7.83 51.66 17.89
N HIS A 6 8.76 52.41 18.48
CA HIS A 6 10.05 52.70 17.88
C HIS A 6 10.92 51.43 17.86
N PHE A 7 11.08 50.85 16.68
CA PHE A 7 12.10 49.83 16.42
C PHE A 7 13.44 50.51 16.20
N HIS A 8 14.34 50.34 17.17
CA HIS A 8 15.71 50.80 17.10
C HIS A 8 16.54 49.75 16.34
N ASN A 9 16.84 50.01 15.06
CA ASN A 9 17.78 49.20 14.29
C ASN A 9 19.22 49.64 14.65
N PRO A 10 20.06 48.77 15.22
CA PRO A 10 21.46 49.08 15.42
C PRO A 10 22.22 49.06 14.08
N PRO A 11 23.32 49.82 13.96
CA PRO A 11 24.10 49.91 12.74
C PRO A 11 24.83 48.58 12.47
N LEU A 12 24.69 48.09 11.25
CA LEU A 12 25.46 46.99 10.68
C LEU A 12 26.96 47.33 10.76
N GLN A 13 27.64 46.74 11.74
CA GLN A 13 29.10 46.66 11.77
C GLN A 13 29.55 45.63 10.74
N ASP A 14 30.12 46.16 9.66
CA ASP A 14 30.74 45.46 8.54
C ASP A 14 32.17 45.02 8.94
N ASP A 15 32.28 44.18 9.97
CA ASP A 15 33.56 43.63 10.44
C ASP A 15 33.81 42.26 9.79
N MET A 16 34.50 42.31 8.64
CA MET A 16 35.69 41.51 8.27
C MET A 16 35.87 40.12 8.91
N ALA A 17 34.86 39.25 8.91
CA ALA A 17 35.05 37.82 9.11
C ALA A 17 35.33 37.14 7.77
N SER A 18 36.50 37.42 7.18
CA SER A 18 37.11 36.60 6.13
C SER A 18 37.65 35.29 6.76
N GLY A 19 36.76 34.56 7.43
CA GLY A 19 36.99 33.18 7.84
C GLY A 19 36.59 32.30 6.68
N VAL A 20 37.57 31.89 5.87
CA VAL A 20 37.43 30.85 4.84
C VAL A 20 37.00 29.57 5.54
N ALA A 21 35.70 29.38 5.72
CA ALA A 21 35.09 28.16 6.20
C ALA A 21 34.95 27.16 5.04
N GLU A 22 36.03 26.93 4.29
CA GLU A 22 36.12 25.84 3.32
C GLU A 22 36.43 24.54 4.08
N SER A 23 35.41 24.00 4.71
CA SER A 23 35.33 22.54 4.80
C SER A 23 34.00 22.11 4.23
N ASP A 24 33.94 22.14 2.90
CA ASP A 24 33.11 21.26 2.06
C ASP A 24 33.48 19.79 2.36
N SER A 25 33.34 19.40 3.62
CA SER A 25 33.73 18.12 4.13
C SER A 25 32.63 17.14 3.77
N ILE A 26 32.80 16.52 2.60
CA ILE A 26 32.01 15.37 2.19
C ILE A 26 31.91 14.42 3.40
N PRO A 27 30.69 14.03 3.84
CA PRO A 27 30.50 13.13 4.96
C PRO A 27 31.37 11.87 4.84
N PRO A 28 31.96 11.35 5.93
CA PRO A 28 32.89 10.20 5.86
C PRO A 28 32.34 9.00 5.10
N LEU A 29 31.04 8.70 5.27
CA LEU A 29 30.36 7.61 4.56
C LEU A 29 30.36 7.81 3.03
N LEU A 30 30.22 9.05 2.55
CA LEU A 30 30.19 9.37 1.11
C LEU A 30 31.60 9.44 0.49
N ARG A 31 32.66 9.40 1.30
CA ARG A 31 34.05 9.28 0.82
C ARG A 31 34.41 7.83 0.46
N LEU A 32 33.63 6.86 0.94
CA LEU A 32 33.85 5.45 0.64
C LEU A 32 33.48 5.15 -0.82
N PRO A 33 34.17 4.19 -1.48
CA PRO A 33 33.71 3.61 -2.75
C PRO A 33 32.27 3.08 -2.65
N ALA A 34 31.56 3.07 -3.77
CA ALA A 34 30.15 2.70 -3.83
C ALA A 34 29.91 1.27 -3.30
N GLU A 35 30.83 0.35 -3.56
CA GLU A 35 30.75 -1.05 -3.14
C GLU A 35 30.74 -1.18 -1.61
N LEU A 36 31.56 -0.37 -0.91
CA LEU A 36 31.58 -0.36 0.55
C LEU A 36 30.35 0.31 1.13
N ARG A 37 29.81 1.34 0.46
CA ARG A 37 28.55 1.97 0.88
C ARG A 37 27.39 1.01 0.74
N ASP A 38 27.29 0.30 -0.37
CA ASP A 38 26.28 -0.72 -0.61
C ASP A 38 26.32 -1.81 0.47
N GLU A 39 27.51 -2.28 0.84
CA GLU A 39 27.65 -3.28 1.90
C GLU A 39 27.20 -2.76 3.26
N ILE A 40 27.57 -1.52 3.61
CA ILE A 40 27.06 -0.85 4.82
C ILE A 40 25.54 -0.73 4.76
N TYR A 41 24.98 -0.35 3.61
CA TYR A 41 23.52 -0.23 3.43
C TYR A 41 22.82 -1.57 3.59
N ARG A 42 23.35 -2.68 3.06
CA ARG A 42 22.78 -4.02 3.28
C ARG A 42 22.73 -4.34 4.77
N LEU A 43 23.87 -4.21 5.45
CA LEU A 43 23.97 -4.51 6.89
C LEU A 43 23.06 -3.61 7.75
N ALA A 44 22.89 -2.35 7.37
CA ALA A 44 22.11 -1.38 8.14
C ALA A 44 20.61 -1.33 7.78
N THR A 45 20.20 -1.86 6.61
CA THR A 45 18.79 -1.84 6.16
C THR A 45 18.11 -3.21 6.18
N LEU A 46 18.84 -4.30 6.40
CA LEU A 46 18.26 -5.61 6.68
C LEU A 46 17.49 -5.56 7.99
N MET A 47 16.16 -5.49 7.88
CA MET A 47 15.26 -5.44 9.04
C MET A 47 14.78 -6.82 9.48
N ALA A 48 14.95 -7.82 8.61
CA ALA A 48 14.64 -9.19 8.92
C ALA A 48 15.90 -10.05 8.69
N PRO A 49 16.23 -10.98 9.60
CA PRO A 49 17.16 -12.06 9.32
C PRO A 49 16.78 -12.74 8.01
N GLU A 50 17.76 -13.30 7.30
CA GLU A 50 17.67 -13.80 5.91
C GLU A 50 16.47 -14.74 5.63
N THR A 51 15.78 -15.24 6.66
CA THR A 51 14.62 -16.13 6.60
C THR A 51 13.26 -15.50 6.94
N TRP A 52 13.19 -14.27 7.48
CA TRP A 52 11.92 -13.64 7.85
C TRP A 52 11.51 -12.55 6.87
N ALA A 53 10.22 -12.52 6.52
CA ALA A 53 9.66 -11.45 5.71
C ALA A 53 8.96 -10.44 6.62
N LEU A 54 8.96 -9.18 6.22
CA LEU A 54 8.28 -8.11 6.95
C LEU A 54 6.78 -8.25 6.78
N ALA A 55 6.13 -8.86 7.76
CA ALA A 55 4.68 -8.99 7.79
C ALA A 55 4.03 -7.65 8.14
N MET A 56 3.23 -7.14 7.20
CA MET A 56 2.39 -5.98 7.37
C MET A 56 0.98 -6.41 7.71
N THR A 57 0.51 -5.89 8.85
CA THR A 57 -0.88 -6.01 9.27
C THR A 57 -1.56 -4.66 9.14
N PHE A 58 -2.88 -4.65 9.21
CA PHE A 58 -3.70 -3.43 9.15
C PHE A 58 -3.24 -2.32 10.11
N ASN A 59 -2.68 -2.69 11.27
CA ASN A 59 -2.20 -1.76 12.30
C ASN A 59 -0.69 -1.58 12.35
N LYS A 60 0.08 -2.31 11.54
CA LYS A 60 1.54 -2.31 11.65
C LYS A 60 2.18 -2.36 10.27
N CYS A 61 2.62 -1.20 9.81
CA CYS A 61 3.66 -1.08 8.80
C CYS A 61 5.01 -1.15 9.53
N PRO A 62 6.01 -1.90 9.03
CA PRO A 62 7.37 -1.77 9.54
C PRO A 62 7.83 -0.32 9.38
N ASP A 63 8.47 0.20 10.42
CA ASP A 63 9.16 1.48 10.33
C ASP A 63 10.27 1.37 9.28
N GLU A 64 10.45 2.41 8.47
CA GLU A 64 11.60 2.44 7.58
C GLU A 64 12.90 2.50 8.40
N PRO A 65 14.01 1.91 7.93
CA PRO A 65 15.24 1.93 8.67
C PRO A 65 15.72 3.40 8.83
N PRO A 66 16.23 3.81 10.02
CA PRO A 66 16.69 5.16 10.29
C PRO A 66 17.62 5.74 9.23
N LEU A 67 18.40 4.87 8.58
CA LEU A 67 19.33 5.20 7.50
C LEU A 67 18.65 5.91 6.32
N LEU A 68 17.38 5.60 6.03
CA LEU A 68 16.60 6.25 4.98
C LEU A 68 16.22 7.69 5.33
N PHE A 69 16.44 8.15 6.57
CA PHE A 69 16.10 9.50 7.00
C PHE A 69 17.29 10.46 7.12
N VAL A 70 18.52 9.98 6.87
CA VAL A 70 19.75 10.76 7.14
C VAL A 70 19.98 11.86 6.09
N ASN A 71 20.12 11.50 4.81
CA ASN A 71 20.41 12.43 3.71
C ASN A 71 19.79 11.93 2.40
N ARG A 72 19.47 12.84 1.46
CA ARG A 72 18.88 12.51 0.16
C ARG A 72 19.71 11.50 -0.65
N GLN A 73 21.03 11.64 -0.69
CA GLN A 73 21.90 10.70 -1.42
C GLN A 73 21.87 9.31 -0.80
N ILE A 74 22.10 9.23 0.52
CA ILE A 74 22.05 7.95 1.27
C ILE A 74 20.67 7.31 1.11
N ARG A 75 19.59 8.09 1.23
CA ARG A 75 18.22 7.61 0.99
C ARG A 75 18.10 7.01 -0.40
N ALA A 76 18.56 7.68 -1.45
CA ALA A 76 18.45 7.18 -2.82
C ALA A 76 19.20 5.85 -3.03
N GLU A 77 20.44 5.75 -2.56
CA GLU A 77 21.26 4.55 -2.67
C GLU A 77 20.68 3.40 -1.82
N ALA A 78 20.48 3.64 -0.52
CA ALA A 78 20.05 2.63 0.45
C ALA A 78 18.60 2.16 0.26
N SER A 79 17.68 3.03 -0.15
CA SER A 79 16.28 2.63 -0.37
C SER A 79 16.16 1.62 -1.50
N SER A 80 16.98 1.74 -2.54
CA SER A 80 16.99 0.78 -3.65
C SER A 80 17.38 -0.62 -3.18
N ILE A 81 18.33 -0.72 -2.27
CA ILE A 81 18.79 -1.98 -1.66
C ILE A 81 17.70 -2.52 -0.73
N TYR A 82 17.19 -1.67 0.17
CA TYR A 82 16.14 -2.02 1.12
C TYR A 82 14.92 -2.64 0.42
N TYR A 83 14.34 -1.96 -0.56
CA TYR A 83 13.12 -2.43 -1.23
C TYR A 83 13.35 -3.63 -2.15
N LYS A 84 14.55 -3.79 -2.72
CA LYS A 84 14.89 -4.93 -3.61
C LYS A 84 15.29 -6.20 -2.87
N GLN A 85 15.86 -6.09 -1.66
CA GLN A 85 16.37 -7.25 -0.93
C GLN A 85 15.38 -7.76 0.13
N ASN A 86 14.57 -6.88 0.72
CA ASN A 86 13.59 -7.29 1.71
C ASN A 86 12.31 -7.81 1.04
N ASN A 87 11.69 -8.80 1.69
CA ASN A 87 10.38 -9.31 1.32
C ASN A 87 9.30 -8.67 2.20
N PHE A 88 8.28 -8.09 1.57
CA PHE A 88 7.16 -7.44 2.24
C PHE A 88 5.91 -8.28 2.08
N ILE A 89 5.38 -8.82 3.18
CA ILE A 89 4.15 -9.63 3.16
C ILE A 89 2.99 -8.76 3.62
N PHE A 90 1.97 -8.56 2.79
CA PHE A 90 0.74 -7.92 3.20
C PHE A 90 -0.35 -8.96 3.47
N GLN A 91 -0.98 -8.88 4.63
CA GLN A 91 -2.20 -9.63 4.91
C GLN A 91 -3.40 -8.80 4.43
N ILE A 92 -3.96 -9.16 3.28
CA ILE A 92 -5.11 -8.47 2.69
C ILE A 92 -6.37 -9.22 3.10
N ARG A 93 -7.16 -8.64 3.99
CA ARG A 93 -8.40 -9.26 4.50
C ARG A 93 -9.58 -8.83 3.68
N ASN A 94 -10.41 -9.78 3.22
CA ASN A 94 -11.64 -9.50 2.47
C ASN A 94 -11.41 -8.51 1.30
N LEU A 95 -10.27 -8.65 0.63
CA LEU A 95 -9.80 -7.79 -0.47
C LEU A 95 -9.56 -6.32 -0.08
N ASP A 96 -9.59 -5.94 1.19
CA ASP A 96 -9.25 -4.59 1.64
C ASP A 96 -7.73 -4.36 1.50
N ALA A 97 -7.37 -3.66 0.43
CA ALA A 97 -5.99 -3.32 0.10
C ALA A 97 -5.59 -1.90 0.49
N ARG A 98 -6.36 -1.18 1.33
CA ARG A 98 -6.06 0.22 1.70
C ARG A 98 -4.67 0.40 2.28
N THR A 99 -4.25 -0.45 3.22
CA THR A 99 -2.90 -0.41 3.80
C THR A 99 -1.81 -0.63 2.75
N TYR A 100 -2.01 -1.60 1.85
CA TYR A 100 -1.08 -1.90 0.76
C TYR A 100 -0.97 -0.73 -0.23
N ILE A 101 -2.10 -0.17 -0.65
CA ILE A 101 -2.16 0.93 -1.59
C ILE A 101 -1.54 2.20 -0.99
N SER A 102 -1.86 2.52 0.27
CA SER A 102 -1.25 3.63 0.99
C SER A 102 0.26 3.47 1.08
N TRP A 103 0.72 2.24 1.36
CA TRP A 103 2.15 1.93 1.33
C TRP A 103 2.74 2.16 -0.07
N CYS A 104 2.16 1.64 -1.16
CA CYS A 104 2.68 1.89 -2.50
C CYS A 104 2.77 3.39 -2.84
N GLN A 105 1.76 4.17 -2.46
CA GLN A 105 1.67 5.60 -2.81
C GLN A 105 2.72 6.47 -2.11
N ALA A 106 3.17 6.10 -0.91
CA ALA A 106 4.18 6.89 -0.19
C ALA A 106 5.56 6.92 -0.87
N SER A 107 5.90 5.93 -1.71
CA SER A 107 7.10 5.95 -2.56
C SER A 107 6.91 5.09 -3.81
N LEU A 108 6.12 5.60 -4.76
CA LEU A 108 5.63 4.83 -5.91
C LEU A 108 6.75 4.12 -6.69
N THR A 109 7.79 4.86 -7.08
CA THR A 109 8.88 4.32 -7.92
C THR A 109 9.62 3.17 -7.25
N GLN A 110 9.83 3.24 -5.94
CA GLN A 110 10.61 2.23 -5.21
C GLN A 110 9.72 1.04 -4.82
N ARG A 111 8.53 1.33 -4.27
CA ARG A 111 7.64 0.33 -3.68
C ARG A 111 6.90 -0.52 -4.71
N LEU A 112 6.71 -0.04 -5.94
CA LEU A 112 6.19 -0.86 -7.04
C LEU A 112 7.21 -1.88 -7.57
N THR A 113 8.51 -1.68 -7.28
CA THR A 113 9.59 -2.61 -7.66
C THR A 113 10.06 -3.49 -6.50
N ALA A 114 9.43 -3.36 -5.33
CA ALA A 114 9.77 -4.12 -4.15
C ALA A 114 9.29 -5.57 -4.25
N ASN A 115 9.93 -6.47 -3.51
CA ASN A 115 9.48 -7.86 -3.41
C ASN A 115 8.26 -7.95 -2.50
N VAL A 116 7.08 -7.76 -3.07
CA VAL A 116 5.81 -7.80 -2.35
C VAL A 116 5.14 -9.15 -2.53
N ARG A 117 4.76 -9.77 -1.42
CA ARG A 117 3.88 -10.94 -1.38
C ARG A 117 2.55 -10.53 -0.76
N LEU A 118 1.46 -10.84 -1.45
CA LEU A 118 0.11 -10.55 -0.99
C LEU A 118 -0.53 -11.85 -0.49
N ASN A 119 -0.77 -11.93 0.81
CA ASN A 119 -1.48 -13.03 1.43
C ASN A 119 -2.94 -12.62 1.58
N LEU A 120 -3.78 -13.12 0.67
CA LEU A 120 -5.22 -12.88 0.72
C LEU A 120 -5.83 -13.78 1.80
N ILE A 121 -6.49 -13.16 2.77
CA ILE A 121 -7.20 -13.82 3.86
C ILE A 121 -8.68 -13.52 3.67
N TYR A 122 -9.46 -14.57 3.46
CA TYR A 122 -10.90 -14.45 3.44
C TYR A 122 -11.45 -14.86 4.80
N GLU A 123 -12.08 -13.91 5.50
CA GLU A 123 -12.81 -14.19 6.72
C GLU A 123 -14.27 -14.46 6.32
N PRO A 124 -14.75 -15.71 6.38
CA PRO A 124 -16.10 -16.00 5.96
C PRO A 124 -17.08 -15.22 6.84
N LEU A 125 -17.89 -14.37 6.21
CA LEU A 125 -19.02 -13.69 6.86
C LEU A 125 -20.00 -14.68 7.52
N LEU A 126 -19.91 -15.95 7.15
CA LEU A 126 -20.85 -17.03 7.43
C LEU A 126 -20.46 -17.92 8.62
N GLN A 127 -19.30 -17.73 9.27
CA GLN A 127 -19.01 -18.56 10.46
C GLN A 127 -19.94 -18.20 11.62
N HIS A 128 -20.27 -16.91 11.77
CA HIS A 128 -21.14 -16.40 12.84
C HIS A 128 -22.09 -15.31 12.33
N PRO A 129 -23.03 -15.64 11.44
CA PRO A 129 -23.99 -14.69 10.90
C PRO A 129 -24.85 -14.00 11.97
N GLU A 130 -25.07 -14.67 13.09
CA GLU A 130 -25.75 -14.16 14.28
C GLU A 130 -25.09 -12.89 14.85
N HIS A 131 -23.78 -12.71 14.69
CA HIS A 131 -23.07 -11.52 15.18
C HIS A 131 -23.43 -10.25 14.39
N PHE A 132 -24.02 -10.39 13.20
CA PHE A 132 -24.40 -9.27 12.33
C PHE A 132 -25.92 -9.07 12.26
N ARG A 133 -26.70 -9.91 12.94
CA ARG A 133 -28.13 -9.65 13.10
C ARG A 133 -28.32 -8.54 14.13
N ASP A 134 -29.00 -7.48 13.72
CA ASP A 134 -29.62 -6.58 14.68
C ASP A 134 -30.65 -7.41 15.49
N PRO A 135 -30.57 -7.43 16.84
CA PRO A 135 -31.48 -8.19 17.70
C PRO A 135 -32.95 -7.84 17.49
N LEU A 136 -33.24 -6.66 16.96
CA LEU A 136 -34.60 -6.18 16.69
C LEU A 136 -35.11 -6.55 15.29
N SER A 137 -34.25 -7.12 14.44
CA SER A 137 -34.61 -7.46 13.07
C SER A 137 -35.38 -8.79 12.99
N GLY A 138 -36.52 -8.77 12.30
CA GLY A 138 -37.40 -9.93 12.14
C GLY A 138 -36.87 -10.98 11.14
N PRO A 139 -37.56 -12.13 11.02
CA PRO A 139 -37.25 -13.14 10.01
C PRO A 139 -37.30 -12.55 8.59
N GLY A 140 -36.32 -12.90 7.74
CA GLY A 140 -36.23 -12.42 6.35
C GLY A 140 -35.55 -11.06 6.14
N GLN A 141 -35.03 -10.44 7.21
CA GLN A 141 -34.35 -9.15 7.10
C GLN A 141 -32.90 -9.31 6.62
N LYS A 142 -32.47 -8.42 5.73
CA LYS A 142 -31.10 -8.40 5.18
C LYS A 142 -30.11 -8.10 6.30
N VAL A 143 -29.12 -8.98 6.47
CA VAL A 143 -27.99 -8.72 7.35
C VAL A 143 -27.01 -7.79 6.64
N PHE A 144 -26.74 -6.64 7.25
CA PHE A 144 -25.77 -5.69 6.75
C PHE A 144 -24.36 -6.17 7.06
N VAL A 145 -23.54 -6.26 6.02
CA VAL A 145 -22.13 -6.57 6.14
C VAL A 145 -21.37 -5.26 6.33
N PRO A 146 -20.55 -5.10 7.40
CA PRO A 146 -19.71 -3.92 7.57
C PRO A 146 -18.84 -3.67 6.33
N GLU A 147 -18.61 -2.41 5.97
CA GLU A 147 -17.95 -2.01 4.72
C GLU A 147 -16.59 -2.70 4.55
N GLU A 148 -15.80 -2.78 5.62
CA GLU A 148 -14.48 -3.42 5.66
C GLU A 148 -14.53 -4.93 5.37
N ARG A 149 -15.70 -5.56 5.42
CA ARG A 149 -15.90 -6.97 5.10
C ARG A 149 -16.62 -7.20 3.76
N GLN A 150 -17.00 -6.15 3.05
CA GLN A 150 -17.64 -6.27 1.74
C GLN A 150 -16.58 -6.51 0.65
N LEU A 151 -16.67 -7.65 -0.04
CA LEU A 151 -15.65 -8.02 -1.03
C LEU A 151 -15.64 -7.10 -2.25
N TRP A 152 -16.82 -6.76 -2.79
CA TRP A 152 -16.91 -6.02 -4.04
C TRP A 152 -16.42 -4.57 -3.94
N PRO A 153 -16.86 -3.75 -2.96
CA PRO A 153 -16.34 -2.39 -2.82
C PRO A 153 -14.83 -2.37 -2.60
N ASN A 154 -14.32 -3.28 -1.76
CA ASN A 154 -12.88 -3.41 -1.51
C ASN A 154 -12.11 -3.77 -2.78
N LEU A 155 -12.62 -4.73 -3.57
CA LEU A 155 -12.02 -5.10 -4.84
C LEU A 155 -12.08 -3.96 -5.86
N MET A 156 -13.21 -3.26 -5.98
CA MET A 156 -13.36 -2.12 -6.90
C MET A 156 -12.39 -0.99 -6.57
N PHE A 157 -12.24 -0.66 -5.27
CA PHE A 157 -11.24 0.29 -4.81
C PHE A 157 -9.81 -0.11 -5.22
N TRP A 158 -9.49 -1.40 -5.12
CA TRP A 158 -8.18 -1.90 -5.51
C TRP A 158 -7.99 -1.90 -7.03
N LEU A 159 -8.98 -2.35 -7.80
CA LEU A 159 -8.95 -2.34 -9.26
C LEU A 159 -8.77 -0.92 -9.82
N GLU A 160 -9.41 0.08 -9.22
CA GLU A 160 -9.25 1.48 -9.59
C GLU A 160 -7.80 1.95 -9.38
N ASN A 161 -7.24 1.68 -8.21
CA ASN A 161 -5.86 2.08 -7.91
C ASN A 161 -4.84 1.35 -8.80
N TYR A 162 -5.12 0.10 -9.18
CA TYR A 162 -4.31 -0.63 -10.15
C TYR A 162 -4.42 -0.03 -11.57
N TYR A 163 -5.64 0.30 -12.01
CA TYR A 163 -5.89 0.97 -13.28
C TYR A 163 -5.09 2.29 -13.36
N LEU A 164 -5.12 3.08 -12.28
CA LEU A 164 -4.39 4.33 -12.11
C LEU A 164 -2.88 4.16 -11.86
N ARG A 165 -2.33 2.94 -11.90
CA ARG A 165 -0.91 2.63 -11.66
C ARG A 165 -0.39 3.06 -10.28
N ARG A 166 -1.27 3.11 -9.27
CA ARG A 166 -0.93 3.47 -7.89
C ARG A 166 -0.52 2.26 -7.04
N CYS A 167 -0.78 1.05 -7.51
CA CYS A 167 -0.38 -0.20 -6.86
C CYS A 167 -0.23 -1.33 -7.90
N LEU A 168 0.28 -2.49 -7.47
CA LEU A 168 0.23 -3.71 -8.27
C LEU A 168 -1.11 -4.42 -8.09
N GLY A 169 -1.42 -5.30 -9.04
CA GLY A 169 -2.59 -6.18 -8.98
C GLY A 169 -2.31 -7.43 -8.15
N VAL A 170 -3.35 -8.25 -7.98
CA VAL A 170 -3.21 -9.57 -7.35
C VAL A 170 -2.44 -10.50 -8.30
N PRO A 171 -1.34 -11.13 -7.85
CA PRO A 171 -0.68 -12.17 -8.63
C PRO A 171 -1.61 -13.39 -8.75
N ASN A 172 -1.55 -14.09 -9.89
CA ASN A 172 -2.34 -15.29 -10.08
C ASN A 172 -1.88 -16.35 -9.07
N VAL A 173 -2.80 -16.86 -8.24
CA VAL A 173 -2.47 -17.82 -7.19
C VAL A 173 -2.56 -19.23 -7.74
N GLU A 174 -1.62 -20.09 -7.39
CA GLU A 174 -1.66 -21.50 -7.78
C GLU A 174 -2.93 -22.19 -7.23
N LYS A 175 -3.44 -23.17 -7.98
CA LYS A 175 -4.79 -23.74 -7.81
C LYS A 175 -5.02 -24.45 -6.47
N ASP A 176 -3.97 -24.79 -5.75
CA ASP A 176 -4.03 -25.74 -4.64
C ASP A 176 -4.23 -25.09 -3.25
N TYR A 177 -4.47 -23.78 -3.18
CA TYR A 177 -4.70 -23.08 -1.91
C TYR A 177 -6.20 -22.99 -1.53
N LEU A 178 -6.50 -23.26 -0.25
CA LEU A 178 -7.80 -22.95 0.34
C LEU A 178 -8.13 -21.45 0.16
N GLY A 179 -9.24 -21.15 -0.52
CA GLY A 179 -9.61 -19.78 -0.89
C GLY A 179 -9.15 -19.33 -2.29
N ALA A 180 -8.49 -20.20 -3.07
CA ALA A 180 -8.04 -19.90 -4.43
C ALA A 180 -9.17 -19.39 -5.34
N ALA A 181 -10.43 -19.78 -5.14
CA ALA A 181 -11.55 -19.29 -5.94
C ALA A 181 -11.69 -17.75 -5.89
N PHE A 182 -11.58 -17.14 -4.70
CA PHE A 182 -11.66 -15.68 -4.56
C PHE A 182 -10.43 -14.99 -5.15
N SER A 183 -9.24 -15.53 -4.86
CA SER A 183 -7.98 -15.02 -5.38
C SER A 183 -7.92 -15.06 -6.91
N ASN A 184 -8.36 -16.18 -7.51
CA ASN A 184 -8.39 -16.37 -8.96
C ASN A 184 -9.44 -15.49 -9.62
N THR A 185 -10.60 -15.30 -8.97
CA THR A 185 -11.62 -14.35 -9.42
C THR A 185 -11.07 -12.94 -9.42
N ALA A 186 -10.43 -12.49 -8.33
CA ALA A 186 -9.80 -11.19 -8.27
C ALA A 186 -8.72 -11.04 -9.35
N ALA A 187 -7.82 -12.02 -9.48
CA ALA A 187 -6.77 -12.02 -10.50
C ALA A 187 -7.31 -11.92 -11.94
N ALA A 188 -8.41 -12.63 -12.25
CA ALA A 188 -9.08 -12.54 -13.55
C ALA A 188 -9.67 -11.14 -13.80
N LEU A 189 -10.21 -10.49 -12.77
CA LEU A 189 -10.71 -9.12 -12.87
C LEU A 189 -9.55 -8.12 -13.04
N PHE A 190 -8.41 -8.31 -12.38
CA PHE A 190 -7.20 -7.52 -12.63
C PHE A 190 -6.70 -7.66 -14.08
N ASP A 191 -6.67 -8.88 -14.64
CA ASP A 191 -6.30 -9.09 -16.05
C ASP A 191 -7.29 -8.38 -16.99
N THR A 192 -8.59 -8.49 -16.70
CA THR A 192 -9.65 -7.81 -17.45
C THR A 192 -9.44 -6.29 -17.46
N VAL A 193 -9.27 -5.67 -16.27
CA VAL A 193 -8.99 -4.23 -16.15
C VAL A 193 -7.70 -3.84 -16.86
N GLY A 194 -6.66 -4.67 -16.76
CA GLY A 194 -5.38 -4.45 -17.44
C GLY A 194 -5.54 -4.39 -18.97
N ARG A 195 -6.33 -5.30 -19.55
CA ARG A 195 -6.62 -5.35 -20.99
C ARG A 195 -7.50 -4.20 -21.45
N LEU A 196 -8.57 -3.90 -20.72
CA LEU A 196 -9.48 -2.80 -21.06
C LEU A 196 -8.78 -1.44 -20.99
N GLY A 197 -7.96 -1.21 -19.97
CA GLY A 197 -7.23 0.04 -19.80
C GLY A 197 -6.11 0.23 -20.81
N LYS A 198 -5.23 -0.75 -21.00
CA LYS A 198 -4.08 -0.61 -21.92
C LYS A 198 -4.46 -0.75 -23.39
N GLY A 199 -5.37 -1.66 -23.72
CA GLY A 199 -5.65 -2.06 -25.11
C GLY A 199 -6.75 -1.25 -25.78
N HIS A 200 -7.72 -0.74 -25.01
CA HIS A 200 -8.93 -0.14 -25.57
C HIS A 200 -9.12 1.34 -25.25
N ASN A 201 -8.16 1.96 -24.54
CA ASN A 201 -8.22 3.37 -24.13
C ASN A 201 -9.54 3.74 -23.40
N MET A 202 -10.11 2.78 -22.67
CA MET A 202 -11.35 2.99 -21.93
C MET A 202 -11.07 3.78 -20.65
N SER A 203 -11.95 4.72 -20.31
CA SER A 203 -11.90 5.42 -19.02
C SER A 203 -12.26 4.47 -17.88
N TRP A 204 -11.89 4.82 -16.65
CA TRP A 204 -12.25 4.03 -15.47
C TRP A 204 -13.77 3.83 -15.34
N GLU A 205 -14.58 4.85 -15.63
CA GLU A 205 -16.05 4.74 -15.58
C GLU A 205 -16.57 3.69 -16.58
N GLN A 206 -16.03 3.66 -17.80
CA GLN A 206 -16.40 2.64 -18.78
C GLN A 206 -15.94 1.24 -18.36
N VAL A 207 -14.76 1.13 -17.73
CA VAL A 207 -14.29 -0.15 -17.18
C VAL A 207 -15.22 -0.62 -16.05
N LYS A 208 -15.63 0.29 -15.16
CA LYS A 208 -16.56 0.02 -14.07
C LYS A 208 -17.91 -0.49 -14.59
N ASP A 209 -18.46 0.14 -15.62
CA ASP A 209 -19.71 -0.30 -16.26
C ASP A 209 -19.61 -1.75 -16.80
N VAL A 210 -18.43 -2.14 -17.30
CA VAL A 210 -18.17 -3.53 -17.76
C VAL A 210 -18.07 -4.52 -16.59
N LEU A 211 -17.56 -4.08 -15.44
CA LEU A 211 -17.37 -4.92 -14.25
C LEU A 211 -18.68 -5.13 -13.47
N GLU A 212 -19.60 -4.18 -13.47
CA GLU A 212 -20.85 -4.27 -12.69
C GLU A 212 -21.69 -5.53 -12.97
N PRO A 213 -21.93 -5.95 -14.23
CA PRO A 213 -22.63 -7.20 -14.51
C PRO A 213 -21.93 -8.43 -13.91
N MET A 214 -20.59 -8.41 -13.81
CA MET A 214 -19.80 -9.49 -13.21
C MET A 214 -20.07 -9.61 -11.71
N GLN A 215 -20.31 -8.49 -11.00
CA GLN A 215 -20.70 -8.53 -9.59
C GLN A 215 -21.96 -9.38 -9.39
N ARG A 216 -22.97 -9.20 -10.25
CA ARG A 216 -24.24 -9.94 -10.13
C ARG A 216 -24.03 -11.43 -10.38
N ALA A 217 -23.22 -11.77 -11.38
CA ALA A 217 -22.87 -13.16 -11.67
C ALA A 217 -22.12 -13.79 -10.48
N LEU A 218 -21.09 -13.13 -9.96
CA LEU A 218 -20.36 -13.58 -8.77
C LEU A 218 -21.26 -13.67 -7.54
N GLY A 219 -22.17 -12.72 -7.37
CA GLY A 219 -23.17 -12.67 -6.32
C GLY A 219 -24.14 -13.84 -6.32
N SER A 220 -24.49 -14.35 -7.51
CA SER A 220 -25.33 -15.56 -7.65
C SER A 220 -24.61 -16.83 -7.21
N ALA A 221 -23.28 -16.88 -7.38
CA ALA A 221 -22.45 -17.99 -6.91
C ALA A 221 -22.11 -17.86 -5.41
N ASN A 222 -21.94 -16.63 -4.92
CA ASN A 222 -21.63 -16.35 -3.53
C ASN A 222 -22.12 -14.94 -3.12
N SER A 223 -23.04 -14.88 -2.15
CA SER A 223 -23.67 -13.64 -1.70
C SER A 223 -22.70 -12.63 -1.08
N ALA A 224 -21.49 -13.04 -0.65
CA ALA A 224 -20.47 -12.13 -0.14
C ALA A 224 -20.04 -11.05 -1.14
N TRP A 225 -20.21 -11.29 -2.45
CA TRP A 225 -19.95 -10.31 -3.50
C TRP A 225 -21.00 -9.21 -3.62
N LEU A 226 -22.19 -9.40 -3.03
CA LEU A 226 -23.29 -8.43 -3.10
C LEU A 226 -23.29 -7.43 -1.94
N GLY A 227 -22.45 -7.62 -0.92
CA GLY A 227 -22.40 -6.75 0.27
C GLY A 227 -23.57 -6.94 1.25
N PHE A 228 -24.42 -7.96 1.03
CA PHE A 228 -25.47 -8.36 1.95
C PHE A 228 -25.72 -9.86 1.84
N ILE A 229 -26.14 -10.48 2.94
CA ILE A 229 -26.53 -11.89 2.98
C ILE A 229 -28.06 -11.96 2.92
N LYS A 230 -28.59 -12.71 1.94
CA LYS A 230 -29.99 -13.13 1.96
C LYS A 230 -30.09 -14.41 2.80
N TYR A 231 -30.92 -14.38 3.83
CA TYR A 231 -31.38 -15.60 4.50
C TYR A 231 -32.69 -16.00 3.83
N ASP A 232 -32.69 -17.19 3.22
CA ASP A 232 -33.93 -17.88 2.84
C ASP A 232 -34.52 -18.61 4.06
#